data_AF-A0A7W1SJ25-F1
#
_entry.id   AF-A0A7W1SJ25-F1
#
_cell.length_a   1.000
_cell.length_b   1.000
_cell.length_c   1.000
_cell.angle_alpha   90.00
_cell.angle_beta   90.00
_cell.angle_gamma   90.00
#
_symmetry.space_group_name_H-M   'P 1'
#
loop_
_entity.id
_entity.type
_entity.pdbx_description
1 polymer ?
#
loop_
_entity_poly.entity_id
_entity_poly.type
_entity_poly.pdbx_seq_one_letter_code
_entity_poly.pdbx_strand_id
1 'polypeptide(L)'
;VALPPATHPLSPAVAREWAGVYADGSGENMLVVHPGRDALEVGAQGQGAFAFVDMGTWRTDRVLDSLNARAREFARLSRAGQYDALAAFIGRGMSSADVARSEATFWQRRDSTLGAYGGARVVGTRASGALTAPFPATTLLELHFARGTTHREFIWDTTRSVIDYGTIDAPLGAGFRGVSARCVASFNATTARSARMCLEGAGDRRAMVIHGAGTPVTLLRAPGPGEP
;
A
#
# COMPACT_ATOMS: atom_id res chain seq x y z
N VAL A 1 22.82 -16.05 -1.18
CA VAL A 1 21.44 -15.88 -1.69
C VAL A 1 20.52 -16.67 -0.77
N ALA A 2 19.46 -16.05 -0.23
CA ALA A 2 18.51 -16.76 0.63
C ALA A 2 17.66 -17.71 -0.23
N LEU A 3 17.51 -18.97 0.21
CA LEU A 3 16.62 -19.93 -0.45
C LEU A 3 15.16 -19.59 -0.13
N PRO A 4 14.23 -19.82 -1.07
CA PRO A 4 12.81 -19.69 -0.79
C PRO A 4 12.41 -20.66 0.33
N PRO A 5 11.53 -20.25 1.26
CA PRO A 5 11.02 -21.15 2.29
C PRO A 5 10.20 -22.27 1.65
N ALA A 6 10.23 -23.47 2.23
CA ALA A 6 9.29 -24.52 1.85
C ALA A 6 7.86 -24.07 2.19
N THR A 7 6.98 -24.05 1.19
CA THR A 7 5.59 -23.62 1.37
C THR A 7 4.60 -24.68 0.92
N HIS A 8 3.37 -24.61 1.44
CA HIS A 8 2.23 -25.44 1.02
C HIS A 8 0.99 -24.57 0.78
N PRO A 9 0.05 -25.03 -0.07
CA PRO A 9 -1.24 -24.39 -0.25
C PRO A 9 -2.00 -24.23 1.08
N LEU A 10 -2.66 -23.09 1.27
CA LEU A 10 -3.57 -22.89 2.39
C LEU A 10 -4.93 -23.52 2.08
N SER A 11 -5.54 -24.16 3.08
CA SER A 11 -6.94 -24.57 2.96
C SER A 11 -7.86 -23.35 3.05
N PRO A 12 -9.05 -23.37 2.42
CA PRO A 12 -9.98 -22.24 2.50
C PRO A 12 -10.41 -21.88 3.92
N ALA A 13 -10.52 -22.87 4.82
CA ALA A 13 -10.85 -22.64 6.22
C ALA A 13 -9.74 -21.85 6.92
N VAL A 14 -8.48 -22.27 6.75
CA VAL A 14 -7.33 -21.56 7.31
C VAL A 14 -7.23 -20.17 6.70
N ALA A 15 -7.36 -20.02 5.38
CA ALA A 15 -7.26 -18.71 4.73
C ALA A 15 -8.28 -17.69 5.27
N ARG A 16 -9.50 -18.14 5.58
CA ARG A 16 -10.53 -17.28 6.20
C ARG A 16 -10.17 -16.83 7.62
N GLU A 17 -9.48 -17.65 8.40
CA GLU A 17 -9.04 -17.24 9.75
C GLU A 17 -8.05 -16.08 9.71
N TRP A 18 -7.28 -15.96 8.63
CA TRP A 18 -6.36 -14.86 8.42
C TRP A 18 -7.02 -13.62 7.84
N ALA A 19 -8.16 -13.76 7.14
CA ALA A 19 -8.80 -12.66 6.44
C ALA A 19 -9.24 -11.54 7.41
N GLY A 20 -8.96 -10.29 7.03
CA GLY A 20 -9.28 -9.11 7.84
C GLY A 20 -8.28 -7.98 7.68
N VAL A 21 -8.50 -6.91 8.45
CA VAL A 21 -7.58 -5.78 8.53
C VAL A 21 -6.80 -5.88 9.83
N TYR A 22 -5.49 -5.72 9.76
CA TYR A 22 -4.59 -5.72 10.93
C TYR A 22 -3.83 -4.42 10.96
N ALA A 23 -3.87 -3.73 12.09
CA ALA A 23 -3.26 -2.43 12.28
C ALA A 23 -2.15 -2.50 13.33
N ASP A 24 -1.13 -1.65 13.19
CA ASP A 24 -0.23 -1.37 14.30
C ASP A 24 -0.94 -0.51 15.36
N GLY A 25 -0.30 -0.30 16.51
CA GLY A 25 -0.87 0.50 17.60
C GLY A 25 -1.16 1.97 17.24
N SER A 26 -0.64 2.48 16.11
CA SER A 26 -0.92 3.84 15.64
C SER A 26 -2.13 3.92 14.70
N GLY A 27 -2.51 2.80 14.08
CA GLY A 27 -3.50 2.78 13.01
C GLY A 27 -3.01 3.34 11.67
N GLU A 28 -1.78 3.85 11.59
CA GLU A 28 -1.23 4.41 10.35
C GLU A 28 -0.78 3.33 9.36
N ASN A 29 -0.32 2.19 9.89
CA ASN A 29 0.12 1.07 9.09
C ASN A 29 -0.83 -0.12 9.27
N MET A 30 -1.37 -0.60 8.15
CA MET A 30 -2.30 -1.71 8.15
C MET A 30 -1.99 -2.71 7.04
N LEU A 31 -2.24 -3.98 7.33
CA LEU A 31 -2.31 -5.05 6.34
C LEU A 31 -3.78 -5.41 6.11
N VAL A 32 -4.18 -5.46 4.85
CA VAL A 32 -5.49 -5.95 4.43
C VAL A 32 -5.27 -7.34 3.83
N VAL A 33 -5.83 -8.34 4.50
CA VAL A 33 -5.61 -9.75 4.16
C VAL A 33 -6.90 -10.31 3.58
N HIS A 34 -6.81 -10.80 2.34
CA HIS A 34 -7.90 -11.47 1.65
C HIS A 34 -7.57 -12.96 1.44
N PRO A 35 -8.56 -13.86 1.56
CA PRO A 35 -8.36 -15.25 1.24
C PRO A 35 -8.29 -15.42 -0.28
N GLY A 36 -7.15 -15.88 -0.79
CA GLY A 36 -7.00 -16.36 -2.16
C GLY A 36 -7.33 -17.85 -2.28
N ARG A 37 -7.15 -18.41 -3.48
CA ARG A 37 -7.47 -19.83 -3.77
C ARG A 37 -6.57 -20.81 -3.00
N ASP A 38 -5.28 -20.52 -2.95
CA ASP A 38 -4.25 -21.38 -2.34
C ASP A 38 -3.21 -20.60 -1.51
N ALA A 39 -3.42 -19.30 -1.34
CA ALA A 39 -2.57 -18.35 -0.65
C ALA A 39 -3.43 -17.23 -0.03
N LEU A 40 -2.83 -16.41 0.83
CA LEU A 40 -3.40 -15.12 1.23
C LEU A 40 -2.94 -14.05 0.25
N GLU A 41 -3.84 -13.15 -0.12
CA GLU A 41 -3.52 -11.92 -0.82
C GLU A 41 -3.42 -10.80 0.21
N VAL A 42 -2.25 -10.18 0.31
CA VAL A 42 -1.99 -9.17 1.34
C VAL A 42 -1.68 -7.84 0.69
N GLY A 43 -2.60 -6.89 0.87
CA GLY A 43 -2.40 -5.48 0.57
C GLY A 43 -1.87 -4.73 1.79
N ALA A 44 -1.35 -3.53 1.54
CA ALA A 44 -0.79 -2.67 2.57
C ALA A 44 -1.39 -1.26 2.57
N GLN A 45 -1.35 -0.65 3.75
CA GLN A 45 -1.73 0.72 4.02
C GLN A 45 -0.64 1.35 4.89
N GLY A 46 -0.10 2.50 4.50
CA GLY A 46 1.00 3.12 5.24
C GLY A 46 2.38 2.51 4.92
N GLN A 47 3.42 3.30 5.17
CA GLN A 47 4.77 3.03 4.67
C GLN A 47 5.41 1.77 5.26
N GLY A 48 5.20 1.50 6.55
CA GLY A 48 5.74 0.32 7.23
C GLY A 48 5.16 -0.98 6.71
N ALA A 49 3.83 -1.01 6.55
CA ALA A 49 3.12 -2.15 5.97
C ALA A 49 3.48 -2.36 4.49
N PHE A 50 3.59 -1.27 3.72
CA PHE A 50 3.97 -1.34 2.32
C PHE A 50 5.40 -1.86 2.15
N ALA A 51 6.34 -1.37 2.96
CA ALA A 51 7.69 -1.90 3.01
C ALA A 51 7.70 -3.41 3.33
N PHE A 52 6.81 -3.88 4.19
CA PHE A 52 6.72 -5.31 4.48
C PHE A 52 6.25 -6.13 3.27
N VAL A 53 5.18 -5.69 2.60
CA VAL A 53 4.64 -6.35 1.39
C VAL A 53 5.64 -6.32 0.23
N ASP A 54 6.36 -5.20 0.07
CA ASP A 54 7.29 -4.97 -1.04
C ASP A 54 8.67 -5.59 -0.81
N MET A 55 9.24 -5.33 0.36
CA MET A 55 10.64 -5.62 0.70
C MET A 55 10.81 -6.76 1.69
N GLY A 56 9.74 -7.31 2.26
CA GLY A 56 9.80 -8.32 3.32
C GLY A 56 10.27 -7.78 4.67
N THR A 57 10.30 -6.46 4.85
CA THR A 57 10.72 -5.83 6.11
C THR A 57 9.76 -4.72 6.52
N TRP A 58 9.34 -4.73 7.78
CA TRP A 58 8.57 -3.62 8.33
C TRP A 58 9.51 -2.45 8.66
N ARG A 59 9.38 -1.33 7.94
CA ARG A 59 10.24 -0.16 8.12
C ARG A 59 9.57 1.12 7.66
N THR A 60 9.68 2.17 8.47
CA THR A 60 9.34 3.55 8.07
C THR A 60 10.59 4.31 7.65
N ASP A 61 10.41 5.33 6.82
CA ASP A 61 11.48 6.22 6.38
C ASP A 61 10.91 7.62 6.16
N ARG A 62 11.52 8.63 6.80
CA ARG A 62 10.99 10.00 6.78
C ARG A 62 10.94 10.60 5.38
N VAL A 63 11.87 10.23 4.49
CA VAL A 63 11.87 10.72 3.11
C VAL A 63 10.69 10.10 2.38
N LEU A 64 10.48 8.79 2.50
CA LEU A 64 9.34 8.11 1.87
C LEU A 64 7.99 8.60 2.44
N ASP A 65 7.92 8.84 3.76
CA ASP A 65 6.73 9.41 4.41
C ASP A 65 6.42 10.82 3.92
N SER A 66 7.46 11.62 3.63
CA SER A 66 7.26 12.94 3.03
C SER A 66 6.67 12.86 1.60
N LEU A 67 7.04 11.84 0.82
CA LEU A 67 6.47 11.60 -0.51
C LEU A 67 5.02 11.12 -0.41
N ASN A 68 4.71 10.25 0.56
CA ASN A 68 3.35 9.84 0.91
C ASN A 68 2.46 11.03 1.25
N ALA A 69 2.95 11.97 2.06
CA ALA A 69 2.24 13.20 2.38
C ALA A 69 2.02 14.08 1.15
N ARG A 70 3.03 14.23 0.28
CA ARG A 70 2.92 14.99 -0.96
C ARG A 70 1.91 14.38 -1.94
N ALA A 71 1.84 13.05 -2.06
CA ALA A 71 0.82 12.38 -2.90
C ALA A 71 -0.61 12.64 -2.40
N ARG A 72 -0.84 12.61 -1.08
CA ARG A 72 -2.14 12.97 -0.48
C ARG A 72 -2.51 14.42 -0.80
N GLU A 73 -1.54 15.31 -0.64
CA GLU A 73 -1.75 16.73 -0.93
C GLU A 73 -2.04 16.97 -2.41
N PHE A 74 -1.34 16.28 -3.32
CA PHE A 74 -1.62 16.31 -4.75
C PHE A 74 -3.08 15.94 -5.03
N ALA A 75 -3.57 14.83 -4.47
CA ALA A 75 -4.96 14.40 -4.66
C ALA A 75 -5.97 15.41 -4.07
N ARG A 76 -5.66 16.01 -2.92
CA ARG A 76 -6.48 17.05 -2.30
C ARG A 76 -6.59 18.29 -3.18
N LEU A 77 -5.45 18.82 -3.65
CA LEU A 77 -5.37 19.99 -4.53
C LEU A 77 -6.07 19.74 -5.86
N SER A 78 -5.82 18.57 -6.46
CA SER A 78 -6.46 18.13 -7.69
C SER A 78 -7.99 18.09 -7.54
N ARG A 79 -8.50 17.48 -6.46
CA ARG A 79 -9.94 17.40 -6.21
C ARG A 79 -10.58 18.77 -5.97
N ALA A 80 -9.85 19.68 -5.34
CA ALA A 80 -10.27 21.04 -5.05
C ALA A 80 -10.17 21.99 -6.25
N GLY A 81 -9.65 21.52 -7.40
CA GLY A 81 -9.45 22.36 -8.59
C GLY A 81 -8.33 23.40 -8.45
N GLN A 82 -7.41 23.22 -7.50
CA GLN A 82 -6.30 24.14 -7.24
C GLN A 82 -5.12 23.86 -8.18
N TYR A 83 -5.32 24.03 -9.48
CA TYR A 83 -4.40 23.54 -10.51
C TYR A 83 -3.07 24.31 -10.62
N ASP A 84 -3.04 25.59 -10.26
CA ASP A 84 -1.78 26.35 -10.20
C ASP A 84 -0.86 25.80 -9.09
N ALA A 85 -1.44 25.52 -7.92
CA ALA A 85 -0.72 24.87 -6.83
C ALA A 85 -0.29 23.45 -7.21
N LEU A 86 -1.13 22.72 -7.94
CA LEU A 86 -0.83 21.38 -8.41
C LEU A 86 0.31 21.35 -9.43
N ALA A 87 0.35 22.31 -10.35
CA ALA A 87 1.41 22.45 -11.34
C ALA A 87 2.79 22.62 -10.68
N ALA A 88 2.86 23.22 -9.49
CA ALA A 88 4.11 23.34 -8.72
C ALA A 88 4.63 22.01 -8.13
N PHE A 89 3.80 20.96 -8.05
CA PHE A 89 4.24 19.61 -7.66
C PHE A 89 4.89 18.86 -8.81
N ILE A 90 4.58 19.25 -10.03
CA ILE A 90 4.96 18.56 -11.25
C ILE A 90 6.26 19.19 -11.72
N GLY A 91 7.24 18.35 -12.09
CA GLY A 91 8.51 18.83 -12.63
C GLY A 91 8.29 19.72 -13.87
N ARG A 92 9.35 20.43 -14.30
CA ARG A 92 9.28 21.33 -15.47
C ARG A 92 8.66 20.58 -16.67
N GLY A 93 7.45 20.95 -17.09
CA GLY A 93 6.84 20.32 -18.27
C GLY A 93 5.37 20.61 -18.55
N MET A 94 4.51 20.78 -17.53
CA MET A 94 3.08 21.00 -17.75
C MET A 94 2.60 22.38 -17.30
N SER A 95 1.80 23.02 -18.15
CA SER A 95 1.08 24.25 -17.80
C SER A 95 -0.07 23.93 -16.84
N SER A 96 -0.49 24.90 -16.01
CA SER A 96 -1.66 24.71 -15.14
C SER A 96 -2.94 24.43 -15.93
N ALA A 97 -3.04 24.92 -17.16
CA ALA A 97 -4.16 24.62 -18.07
C ALA A 97 -4.18 23.15 -18.52
N ASP A 98 -3.02 22.55 -18.80
CA ASP A 98 -2.94 21.14 -19.17
C ASP A 98 -3.22 20.23 -17.97
N VAL A 99 -2.70 20.61 -16.79
CA VAL A 99 -3.02 19.96 -15.51
C VAL A 99 -4.52 20.00 -15.25
N ALA A 100 -5.15 21.18 -15.39
CA ALA A 100 -6.58 21.36 -15.20
C ALA A 100 -7.39 20.45 -16.13
N ARG A 101 -7.05 20.39 -17.42
CA ARG A 101 -7.73 19.55 -18.40
C ARG A 101 -7.62 18.06 -18.06
N SER A 102 -6.41 17.61 -17.69
CA SER A 102 -6.15 16.22 -17.33
C SER A 102 -6.91 15.82 -16.07
N GLU A 103 -6.79 16.60 -15.00
CA GLU A 103 -7.42 16.29 -13.71
C GLU A 103 -8.94 16.44 -13.75
N ALA A 104 -9.49 17.42 -14.48
CA ALA A 104 -10.94 17.55 -14.67
C ALA A 104 -11.51 16.30 -15.38
N THR A 105 -10.82 15.84 -16.43
CA THR A 105 -11.20 14.59 -17.14
C THR A 105 -11.12 13.38 -16.21
N PHE A 106 -10.05 13.30 -15.41
CA PHE A 106 -9.88 12.24 -14.42
C PHE A 106 -11.06 12.20 -13.44
N TRP A 107 -11.38 13.31 -12.78
CA TRP A 107 -12.43 13.36 -11.77
C TRP A 107 -13.81 13.16 -12.37
N GLN A 108 -14.12 13.78 -13.51
CA GLN A 108 -15.42 13.63 -14.17
C GLN A 108 -15.71 12.15 -14.51
N ARG A 109 -14.71 11.43 -15.04
CA ARG A 109 -14.86 10.00 -15.34
C ARG A 109 -15.09 9.16 -14.09
N ARG A 110 -14.44 9.48 -12.96
CA ARG A 110 -14.58 8.70 -11.73
C ARG A 110 -15.87 9.02 -10.99
N ASP A 111 -16.29 10.27 -11.00
CA ASP A 111 -17.58 10.66 -10.44
C ASP A 111 -18.74 9.98 -11.18
N SER A 112 -18.68 9.94 -12.53
CA SER A 112 -19.72 9.26 -13.32
C SER A 112 -19.74 7.74 -13.13
N THR A 113 -18.57 7.10 -12.99
CA THR A 113 -18.46 5.63 -12.89
C THR A 113 -18.55 5.12 -11.45
N LEU A 114 -17.78 5.71 -10.53
CA LEU A 114 -17.64 5.28 -9.14
C LEU A 114 -18.44 6.12 -8.13
N GLY A 115 -18.99 7.27 -8.55
CA GLY A 115 -19.83 8.11 -7.70
C GLY A 115 -19.05 9.11 -6.86
N ALA A 116 -19.65 9.59 -5.78
CA ALA A 116 -19.06 10.64 -4.95
C ALA A 116 -17.72 10.20 -4.34
N TYR A 117 -16.75 11.11 -4.38
CA TYR A 117 -15.45 10.93 -3.75
C TYR A 117 -15.57 10.91 -2.21
N GLY A 118 -15.02 9.87 -1.58
CA GLY A 118 -15.06 9.64 -0.14
C GLY A 118 -13.72 9.87 0.57
N GLY A 119 -12.59 9.94 -0.15
CA GLY A 119 -11.29 10.22 0.45
C GLY A 119 -10.12 9.54 -0.27
N ALA A 120 -8.92 9.80 0.23
CA ALA A 120 -7.68 9.22 -0.29
C ALA A 120 -6.89 8.56 0.84
N ARG A 121 -6.21 7.47 0.51
CA ARG A 121 -5.44 6.69 1.45
C ARG A 121 -4.12 6.26 0.81
N VAL A 122 -3.02 6.44 1.53
CA VAL A 122 -1.72 6.05 1.03
C VAL A 122 -1.56 4.55 1.17
N VAL A 123 -1.22 3.91 0.06
CA VAL A 123 -0.74 2.53 0.06
C VAL A 123 0.70 2.53 0.56
N GLY A 124 1.60 3.26 -0.10
CA GLY A 124 2.98 3.49 0.33
C GLY A 124 3.88 3.94 -0.81
N THR A 125 5.17 4.12 -0.52
CA THR A 125 6.19 4.49 -1.52
C THR A 125 7.26 3.43 -1.64
N ARG A 126 7.54 3.02 -2.90
CA ARG A 126 8.68 2.18 -3.28
C ARG A 126 9.83 3.07 -3.76
N ALA A 127 11.03 2.84 -3.26
CA ALA A 127 12.26 3.46 -3.78
C ALA A 127 12.91 2.56 -4.84
N SER A 128 13.47 3.15 -5.90
CA SER A 128 14.28 2.41 -6.87
C SER A 128 15.76 2.34 -6.47
N GLY A 129 16.21 3.27 -5.63
CA GLY A 129 17.57 3.35 -5.10
C GLY A 129 17.67 2.96 -3.62
N ALA A 130 18.87 3.11 -3.06
CA ALA A 130 19.07 3.00 -1.61
C ALA A 130 18.28 4.10 -0.88
N LEU A 131 17.91 3.90 0.39
CA LEU A 131 17.12 4.91 1.12
C LEU A 131 17.77 6.30 1.20
N THR A 132 19.10 6.35 1.19
CA THR A 132 19.87 7.61 1.18
C THR A 132 19.82 8.33 -0.17
N ALA A 133 19.43 7.63 -1.23
CA ALA A 133 19.19 8.15 -2.58
C ALA A 133 17.99 7.40 -3.20
N PRO A 134 16.77 7.59 -2.66
CA PRO A 134 15.64 6.69 -2.91
C PRO A 134 15.00 6.87 -4.28
N PHE A 135 15.56 7.75 -5.12
CA PHE A 135 14.97 8.18 -6.37
C PHE A 135 15.51 7.39 -7.57
N PRO A 136 14.70 7.22 -8.63
CA PRO A 136 13.28 7.57 -8.68
C PRO A 136 12.45 6.75 -7.69
N ALA A 137 11.38 7.33 -7.17
CA ALA A 137 10.49 6.68 -6.21
C ALA A 137 9.07 6.66 -6.77
N THR A 138 8.28 5.66 -6.39
CA THR A 138 6.88 5.54 -6.81
C THR A 138 5.98 5.48 -5.60
N THR A 139 5.09 6.47 -5.44
CA THR A 139 4.05 6.45 -4.41
C THR A 139 2.75 5.94 -5.00
N LEU A 140 2.12 5.00 -4.29
CA LEU A 140 0.80 4.48 -4.61
C LEU A 140 -0.25 5.08 -3.67
N LEU A 141 -1.33 5.58 -4.26
CA LEU A 141 -2.46 6.20 -3.56
C LEU A 141 -3.75 5.51 -3.97
N GLU A 142 -4.57 5.14 -3.00
CA GLU A 142 -5.92 4.64 -3.19
C GLU A 142 -6.91 5.81 -3.03
N LEU A 143 -7.83 5.94 -3.97
CA LEU A 143 -8.92 6.91 -3.95
C LEU A 143 -10.23 6.15 -3.77
N HIS A 144 -10.97 6.50 -2.73
CA HIS A 144 -12.24 5.89 -2.38
C HIS A 144 -13.40 6.71 -2.92
N PHE A 145 -14.38 6.01 -3.46
CA PHE A 145 -15.62 6.56 -3.99
C PHE A 145 -16.79 5.71 -3.49
N ALA A 146 -18.00 6.24 -3.62
CA ALA A 146 -19.22 5.59 -3.12
C ALA A 146 -19.45 4.16 -3.65
N ARG A 147 -19.04 3.87 -4.89
CA ARG A 147 -19.25 2.56 -5.56
C ARG A 147 -17.96 1.77 -5.78
N GLY A 148 -16.82 2.23 -5.27
CA GLY A 148 -15.56 1.50 -5.44
C GLY A 148 -14.32 2.35 -5.21
N THR A 149 -13.18 1.80 -5.61
CA THR A 149 -11.87 2.43 -5.45
C THR A 149 -11.15 2.51 -6.79
N THR A 150 -10.26 3.49 -6.94
CA THR A 150 -9.25 3.48 -8.01
C THR A 150 -7.91 3.88 -7.44
N HIS A 151 -6.83 3.49 -8.11
CA HIS A 151 -5.48 3.70 -7.63
C HIS A 151 -4.73 4.65 -8.55
N ARG A 152 -3.89 5.48 -7.95
CA ARG A 152 -2.96 6.35 -8.66
C ARG A 152 -1.54 6.03 -8.27
N GLU A 153 -0.66 6.14 -9.24
CA GLU A 153 0.78 6.16 -9.00
C GLU A 153 1.35 7.56 -9.25
N PHE A 154 2.38 7.89 -8.49
CA PHE A 154 3.16 9.12 -8.63
C PHE A 154 4.63 8.74 -8.70
N ILE A 155 5.28 9.08 -9.82
CA ILE A 155 6.71 8.86 -10.02
C ILE A 155 7.44 10.15 -9.66
N TRP A 156 8.35 10.06 -8.69
CA TRP A 156 9.13 11.16 -8.16
C TRP A 156 10.56 11.12 -8.70
N ASP A 157 11.06 12.28 -9.12
CA ASP A 157 12.48 12.47 -9.43
C ASP A 157 13.32 12.80 -8.19
N THR A 158 14.63 12.97 -8.40
CA THR A 158 15.60 13.35 -7.36
C THR A 158 15.33 14.71 -6.72
N THR A 159 14.54 15.57 -7.35
CA THR A 159 14.10 16.86 -6.83
C THR A 159 12.80 16.78 -6.03
N ARG A 160 12.23 15.57 -5.89
CA ARG A 160 10.93 15.30 -5.25
C ARG A 160 9.75 15.93 -6.00
N SER A 161 9.94 16.15 -7.29
CA SER A 161 8.89 16.58 -8.21
C SER A 161 8.26 15.37 -8.87
N VAL A 162 6.96 15.45 -9.16
CA VAL A 162 6.25 14.43 -9.92
C VAL A 162 6.67 14.55 -11.38
N ILE A 163 7.27 13.50 -11.94
CA ILE A 163 7.64 13.44 -13.36
C ILE A 163 6.60 12.70 -14.20
N ASP A 164 5.83 11.82 -13.56
CA ASP A 164 4.69 11.13 -14.16
C ASP A 164 3.70 10.74 -13.07
N TYR A 165 2.43 10.67 -13.42
CA TYR A 165 1.39 10.17 -12.55
C TYR A 165 0.20 9.66 -13.37
N GLY A 166 -0.40 8.56 -12.91
CA GLY A 166 -1.38 7.83 -13.70
C GLY A 166 -2.39 7.10 -12.85
N THR A 167 -3.37 6.49 -13.51
CA THR A 167 -4.22 5.47 -12.89
C THR A 167 -3.55 4.12 -13.07
N ILE A 168 -3.62 3.26 -12.05
CA ILE A 168 -3.25 1.85 -12.14
C ILE A 168 -4.42 0.97 -11.73
N ASP A 169 -4.46 -0.27 -12.21
CA ASP A 169 -5.59 -1.18 -12.01
C ASP A 169 -5.64 -1.79 -10.59
N ALA A 170 -4.48 -1.98 -9.96
CA ALA A 170 -4.42 -2.50 -8.59
C ALA A 170 -3.12 -2.07 -7.90
N PRO A 171 -3.15 -1.82 -6.57
CA PRO A 171 -1.96 -1.57 -5.81
C PRO A 171 -1.17 -2.86 -5.64
N LEU A 172 0.12 -2.73 -5.30
CA LEU A 172 0.97 -3.87 -5.02
C LEU A 172 0.44 -4.66 -3.81
N GLY A 173 0.21 -5.95 -4.04
CA GLY A 173 -0.04 -6.94 -3.00
C GLY A 173 1.00 -8.07 -3.08
N ALA A 174 1.12 -8.85 -2.02
CA ALA A 174 1.96 -10.03 -1.99
C ALA A 174 1.13 -11.28 -1.65
N GLY A 175 1.42 -12.37 -2.37
CA GLY A 175 0.85 -13.69 -2.07
C GLY A 175 1.63 -14.37 -0.96
N PHE A 176 0.94 -14.82 0.09
CA PHE A 176 1.54 -15.55 1.22
C PHE A 176 1.01 -16.98 1.30
N ARG A 177 1.92 -17.96 1.35
CA ARG A 177 1.59 -19.39 1.41
C ARG A 177 1.94 -19.97 2.79
N GLY A 178 1.33 -21.10 3.14
CA GLY A 178 1.56 -21.75 4.42
C GLY A 178 3.00 -22.23 4.56
N VAL A 179 3.63 -21.94 5.71
CA VAL A 179 4.90 -22.56 6.13
C VAL A 179 4.71 -23.44 7.37
N SER A 180 3.67 -23.17 8.15
CA SER A 180 3.21 -24.02 9.26
C SER A 180 1.72 -23.73 9.52
N ALA A 181 1.12 -24.44 10.48
CA ALA A 181 -0.28 -24.23 10.85
C ALA A 181 -0.63 -22.78 11.27
N ARG A 182 0.37 -21.99 11.71
CA ARG A 182 0.17 -20.62 12.20
C ARG A 182 1.05 -19.58 11.54
N CYS A 183 1.81 -19.94 10.52
CA CYS A 183 2.68 -19.00 9.84
C CYS A 183 2.58 -19.15 8.34
N VAL A 184 2.68 -18.02 7.67
CA VAL A 184 2.71 -17.93 6.21
C VAL A 184 3.92 -17.11 5.78
N ALA A 185 4.39 -17.33 4.57
CA ALA A 185 5.50 -16.60 4.00
C ALA A 185 5.26 -16.24 2.54
N SER A 186 5.84 -15.12 2.13
CA SER A 186 6.00 -14.70 0.75
C SER A 186 7.50 -14.68 0.41
N PHE A 187 7.82 -14.93 -0.86
CA PHE A 187 9.19 -14.84 -1.36
C PHE A 187 9.19 -14.15 -2.72
N ASN A 188 9.96 -13.07 -2.83
CA ASN A 188 10.23 -12.39 -4.08
C ASN A 188 11.56 -12.90 -4.65
N ALA A 189 11.47 -13.67 -5.75
CA ALA A 189 12.63 -14.25 -6.40
C ALA A 189 13.57 -13.21 -7.02
N THR A 190 13.04 -12.09 -7.51
CA THR A 190 13.81 -11.01 -8.11
C THR A 190 14.71 -10.33 -7.08
N THR A 191 14.20 -10.11 -5.87
CA THR A 191 14.96 -9.44 -4.81
C THR A 191 15.62 -10.40 -3.82
N ALA A 192 15.36 -11.71 -3.95
CA ALA A 192 15.73 -12.76 -2.99
C ALA A 192 15.34 -12.41 -1.54
N ARG A 193 14.16 -11.82 -1.36
CA ARG A 193 13.64 -11.42 -0.03
C ARG A 193 12.43 -12.26 0.34
N SER A 194 12.34 -12.59 1.62
CA SER A 194 11.19 -13.26 2.20
C SER A 194 10.50 -12.36 3.20
N ALA A 195 9.19 -12.49 3.27
CA ALA A 195 8.34 -11.88 4.27
C ALA A 195 7.66 -13.01 5.04
N ARG A 196 7.62 -12.95 6.37
CA ARG A 196 6.92 -13.95 7.18
C ARG A 196 5.99 -13.28 8.17
N MET A 197 4.82 -13.87 8.35
CA MET A 197 3.89 -13.49 9.40
C MET A 197 3.35 -14.74 10.09
N CYS A 198 3.08 -14.62 11.37
CA CYS A 198 2.54 -15.67 12.23
C CYS A 198 1.34 -15.13 13.01
N LEU A 199 0.32 -15.97 13.24
CA LEU A 199 -0.74 -15.66 14.19
C LEU A 199 -0.35 -16.15 15.58
N GLU A 200 -0.36 -15.23 16.54
CA GLU A 200 -0.13 -15.50 17.96
C GLU A 200 -1.41 -15.22 18.76
N GLY A 201 -1.61 -15.95 19.87
CA GLY A 201 -2.84 -15.90 20.66
C GLY A 201 -3.94 -16.87 20.19
N ALA A 202 -5.15 -16.69 20.72
CA ALA A 202 -6.32 -17.52 20.45
C ALA A 202 -7.61 -16.69 20.43
N GLY A 203 -8.64 -17.17 19.73
CA GLY A 203 -9.93 -16.48 19.59
C GLY A 203 -9.79 -15.06 19.03
N ASP A 204 -10.50 -14.11 19.63
CA ASP A 204 -10.57 -12.70 19.19
C ASP A 204 -9.34 -11.87 19.62
N ARG A 205 -8.45 -12.45 20.44
CA ARG A 205 -7.19 -11.84 20.87
C ARG A 205 -6.01 -12.26 20.00
N ARG A 206 -6.26 -12.76 18.78
CA ARG A 206 -5.20 -13.12 17.85
C ARG A 206 -4.51 -11.89 17.32
N ALA A 207 -3.20 -11.82 17.55
CA ALA A 207 -2.34 -10.83 16.95
C ALA A 207 -1.60 -11.44 15.75
N MET A 208 -1.37 -10.63 14.73
CA MET A 208 -0.45 -10.97 13.65
C MET A 208 0.94 -10.46 14.02
N VAL A 209 1.91 -11.36 14.11
CA VAL A 209 3.31 -11.02 14.32
C VAL A 209 4.06 -11.12 13.01
N ILE A 210 4.66 -10.01 12.61
CA ILE A 210 5.49 -9.91 11.42
C ILE A 210 6.93 -10.16 11.81
N HIS A 211 7.55 -11.14 11.14
CA HIS A 211 8.96 -11.48 11.31
C HIS A 211 9.75 -11.00 10.09
N GLY A 212 10.73 -10.14 10.33
CA GLY A 212 11.66 -9.63 9.32
C GLY A 212 13.07 -9.51 9.90
N ALA A 213 13.98 -8.85 9.18
CA ALA A 213 15.38 -8.65 9.59
C ALA A 213 15.58 -7.71 10.81
N GLY A 214 14.52 -7.42 11.57
CA GLY A 214 14.52 -6.50 12.71
C GLY A 214 13.55 -6.95 13.80
N THR A 215 13.19 -6.03 14.70
CA THR A 215 12.25 -6.31 15.80
C THR A 215 10.90 -6.77 15.24
N PRO A 216 10.32 -7.86 15.76
CA PRO A 216 9.00 -8.30 15.36
C PRO A 216 7.97 -7.19 15.57
N VAL A 217 7.07 -7.03 14.61
CA VAL A 217 5.97 -6.07 14.71
C VAL A 217 4.70 -6.81 14.98
N THR A 218 3.99 -6.40 16.02
CA THR A 218 2.71 -6.99 16.40
C THR A 218 1.59 -6.09 15.88
N LEU A 219 0.73 -6.67 15.05
CA LEU A 219 -0.48 -6.03 14.54
C LEU A 219 -1.70 -6.66 15.20
N LEU A 220 -2.65 -5.82 15.57
CA LEU A 220 -3.93 -6.25 16.12
C LEU A 220 -4.97 -6.21 15.01
N ARG A 221 -5.88 -7.18 15.03
CA ARG A 221 -7.03 -7.16 14.13
C ARG A 221 -7.87 -5.93 14.43
N ALA A 222 -8.09 -5.07 13.44
CA ALA A 222 -9.00 -3.96 13.55
C ALA A 222 -10.44 -4.48 13.59
N PRO A 223 -11.34 -3.88 14.39
CA PRO A 223 -12.75 -4.23 14.36
C PRO A 223 -13.28 -4.04 12.93
N GLY A 224 -14.05 -5.02 12.44
CA GLY A 224 -14.65 -4.91 11.12
C GLY A 224 -15.59 -3.69 11.06
N PRO A 225 -15.84 -3.12 9.87
CA PRO A 225 -16.92 -2.15 9.73
C PRO A 225 -18.24 -2.85 10.09
N GLY A 226 -18.72 -2.66 11.33
CA GLY A 226 -19.97 -3.24 11.83
C GLY A 226 -19.91 -4.04 13.14
N GLU A 227 -18.77 -4.14 13.83
CA GLU A 227 -18.74 -4.70 15.19
C GLU A 227 -18.49 -3.59 16.23
N PRO A 228 -19.31 -3.53 17.30
CA PRO A 228 -19.29 -2.47 18.32
C PRO A 228 -18.04 -2.49 19.22
#